data_AF-A0A2E6ZIT2-F1
#
_entry.id   AF-A0A2E6ZIT2-F1
#
_cell.length_a   1.000
_cell.length_b   1.000
_cell.length_c   1.000
_cell.angle_alpha   90.00
_cell.angle_beta   90.00
_cell.angle_gamma   90.00
#
_symmetry.space_group_name_H-M   'P 1'
#
loop_
_entity.id
_entity.type
_entity.pdbx_description
1 polymer ?
#
loop_
_entity_poly.entity_id
_entity_poly.type
_entity_poly.pdbx_seq_one_letter_code
_entity_poly.pdbx_strand_id
1 'polypeptide(L)'
;MEQVFVYGSLKQGNSTRGMQHFPNSQFVGVARTKRALYKMVDLGSFPGVMIIEDDGSKYVEQGYQIEGEVYSVSDEDLEQLDAIEGVPNFYDRARVSTTRGDVFMYLLPNGGEYDTAPTHQDRREVVFADQTGRTEEIGIPASPFIGLTKVSGDRSGGILTWLK
;
A
#
# COMPACT_ATOMS: atom_id res chain seq x y z
N MET A 1 23.26 -4.08 3.31
CA MET A 1 22.21 -4.09 4.35
C MET A 1 21.19 -3.06 3.94
N GLU A 2 20.01 -3.53 3.59
CA GLU A 2 18.90 -2.70 3.15
C GLU A 2 17.84 -2.67 4.24
N GLN A 3 16.95 -1.68 4.19
CA GLN A 3 15.82 -1.60 5.12
C GLN A 3 14.53 -1.94 4.39
N VAL A 4 13.72 -2.81 4.99
CA VAL A 4 12.42 -3.22 4.48
C VAL A 4 11.35 -2.82 5.48
N PHE A 5 10.31 -2.17 4.97
CA PHE A 5 9.07 -1.89 5.67
C PHE A 5 8.05 -2.97 5.35
N VAL A 6 7.66 -3.71 6.37
CA VAL A 6 6.66 -4.77 6.28
C VAL A 6 5.33 -4.31 6.84
N TYR A 7 4.26 -4.70 6.16
CA TYR A 7 2.88 -4.54 6.60
C TYR A 7 2.17 -5.90 6.49
N GLY A 8 1.05 -6.06 7.20
CA GLY A 8 0.27 -7.30 7.10
C GLY A 8 1.00 -8.55 7.62
N SER A 9 1.01 -9.61 6.80
CA SER A 9 1.42 -10.97 7.20
C SER A 9 2.92 -11.15 7.45
N LEU A 10 3.76 -10.25 6.94
CA LEU A 10 5.20 -10.31 7.20
C LEU A 10 5.59 -9.78 8.59
N LYS A 11 4.71 -9.04 9.27
CA LYS A 11 4.98 -8.51 10.62
C LYS A 11 5.30 -9.62 11.62
N GLN A 12 6.07 -9.26 12.66
CA GLN A 12 6.36 -10.19 13.75
C GLN A 12 5.08 -10.78 14.37
N GLY A 13 5.15 -12.05 14.77
CA GLY A 13 4.03 -12.77 15.38
C GLY A 13 3.15 -13.53 14.39
N ASN A 14 3.31 -13.33 13.08
CA ASN A 14 2.72 -14.22 12.09
C ASN A 14 3.51 -15.54 12.03
N SER A 15 2.90 -16.66 12.43
CA SER A 15 3.58 -17.96 12.54
C SER A 15 4.14 -18.50 11.22
N THR A 16 3.62 -18.07 10.08
CA THR A 16 3.93 -18.67 8.77
C THR A 16 4.92 -17.83 7.97
N ARG A 17 4.73 -16.51 7.92
CA ARG A 17 5.50 -15.59 7.07
C ARG A 17 6.21 -14.47 7.83
N GLY A 18 6.09 -14.43 9.16
CA GLY A 18 6.61 -13.33 9.95
C GLY A 18 8.14 -13.21 9.87
N MET A 19 8.64 -11.99 10.05
CA MET A 19 10.08 -11.66 9.99
C MET A 19 10.97 -12.50 10.93
N GLN A 20 10.41 -13.14 11.96
CA GLN A 20 11.19 -14.02 12.86
C GLN A 20 11.79 -15.27 12.16
N HIS A 21 11.36 -15.57 10.94
CA HIS A 21 11.92 -16.66 10.13
C HIS A 21 13.18 -16.27 9.34
N PHE A 22 13.56 -14.99 9.35
CA PHE A 22 14.73 -14.47 8.65
C PHE A 22 15.87 -14.20 9.63
N PRO A 23 16.88 -15.08 9.71
CA PRO A 23 17.85 -15.08 10.81
C PRO A 23 18.81 -13.89 10.78
N ASN A 24 19.00 -13.24 9.62
CA ASN A 24 19.86 -12.05 9.50
C ASN A 24 19.06 -10.75 9.57
N SER A 25 17.75 -10.82 9.78
CA SER A 25 16.90 -9.65 9.90
C SER A 25 16.96 -9.07 11.32
N GLN A 26 17.04 -7.75 11.41
CA GLN A 26 17.06 -7.03 12.67
C GLN A 26 15.90 -6.04 12.73
N PHE A 27 15.06 -6.15 13.76
CA PHE A 27 13.99 -5.18 14.00
C PHE A 27 14.58 -3.80 14.32
N VAL A 28 14.21 -2.80 13.51
CA VAL A 28 14.60 -1.39 13.68
C VAL A 28 13.54 -0.61 14.46
N GLY A 29 12.27 -0.93 14.23
CA GLY A 29 11.14 -0.34 14.97
C GLY A 29 9.88 -0.17 14.13
N VAL A 30 8.80 0.23 14.79
CA VAL A 30 7.54 0.60 14.14
C VAL A 30 7.72 1.91 13.36
N ALA A 31 7.10 2.01 12.18
CA ALA A 31 7.11 3.20 11.34
C ALA A 31 5.76 3.43 10.65
N ARG A 32 5.62 4.61 10.05
CA ARG A 32 4.48 4.99 9.21
C ARG A 32 4.99 5.63 7.92
N THR A 33 4.32 5.38 6.80
CA THR A 33 4.64 6.10 5.54
C THR A 33 4.37 7.60 5.70
N LYS A 34 5.23 8.45 5.11
CA LYS A 34 5.11 9.91 5.27
C LYS A 34 3.91 10.48 4.50
N ARG A 35 3.61 9.93 3.33
CA ARG A 35 2.54 10.42 2.44
C ARG A 35 1.28 9.57 2.60
N ALA A 36 0.13 10.21 2.53
CA ALA A 36 -1.17 9.56 2.54
C ALA A 36 -1.62 9.27 1.09
N LEU A 37 -0.95 8.31 0.44
CA LEU A 37 -1.16 7.98 -0.98
C LEU A 37 -1.39 6.50 -1.22
N TYR A 38 -1.70 5.76 -0.16
CA TYR A 38 -1.77 4.32 -0.24
C TYR A 38 -3.21 3.84 -0.04
N LYS A 39 -3.58 2.82 -0.80
CA LYS A 39 -4.81 2.05 -0.63
C LYS A 39 -4.44 0.66 -0.20
N MET A 40 -5.01 0.18 0.91
CA MET A 40 -4.85 -1.21 1.35
C MET A 40 -6.10 -2.00 0.98
N VAL A 41 -5.90 -3.09 0.24
CA VAL A 41 -6.95 -4.02 -0.16
C VAL A 41 -6.77 -5.36 0.54
N ASP A 42 -7.87 -6.05 0.75
CA ASP A 42 -7.96 -7.38 1.33
C ASP A 42 -7.94 -8.42 0.19
N LEU A 43 -6.89 -9.24 0.14
CA LEU A 43 -6.76 -10.37 -0.80
C LEU A 43 -7.16 -11.70 -0.13
N GLY A 44 -7.87 -11.65 0.98
CA GLY A 44 -8.32 -12.76 1.80
C GLY A 44 -7.26 -13.23 2.80
N SER A 45 -6.17 -13.84 2.30
CA SER A 45 -5.14 -14.41 3.19
C SER A 45 -4.08 -13.41 3.65
N PHE A 46 -3.97 -12.29 2.95
CA PHE A 46 -3.01 -11.23 3.23
C PHE A 46 -3.50 -9.90 2.65
N PRO A 47 -3.11 -8.76 3.24
CA PRO A 47 -3.40 -7.46 2.66
C PRO A 47 -2.41 -7.15 1.53
N GLY A 48 -2.83 -6.33 0.57
CA GLY A 48 -1.95 -5.73 -0.43
C GLY A 48 -2.08 -4.21 -0.42
N VAL A 49 -0.98 -3.49 -0.67
CA VAL A 49 -0.99 -2.03 -0.73
C VAL A 49 -0.69 -1.55 -2.14
N MET A 50 -1.50 -0.63 -2.65
CA MET A 50 -1.32 0.07 -3.92
C MET A 50 -1.01 1.55 -3.69
N ILE A 51 -0.31 2.19 -4.62
CA ILE A 51 -0.20 3.65 -4.68
C ILE A 51 -1.41 4.18 -5.44
N ILE A 52 -2.10 5.15 -4.86
CA ILE A 52 -3.10 5.93 -5.57
C ILE A 52 -2.37 6.95 -6.43
N GLU A 53 -2.45 6.77 -7.73
CA GLU A 53 -1.93 7.73 -8.71
C GLU A 53 -3.00 8.77 -9.02
N ASP A 54 -2.56 10.01 -9.27
CA ASP A 54 -3.41 11.03 -9.86
C ASP A 54 -3.57 10.70 -11.35
N ASP A 55 -4.72 10.13 -11.70
CA ASP A 55 -5.09 9.77 -13.07
C ASP A 55 -5.61 10.97 -13.88
N GLY A 56 -5.53 12.18 -13.31
CA GLY A 56 -6.09 13.40 -13.90
C GLY A 56 -7.62 13.45 -13.84
N SER A 57 -8.27 12.54 -13.10
CA SER A 57 -9.70 12.59 -12.86
C SER A 57 -10.07 13.74 -11.91
N LYS A 58 -11.33 14.17 -12.00
CA LYS A 58 -11.88 15.21 -11.11
C LYS A 58 -11.94 14.76 -9.63
N TYR A 59 -11.79 13.47 -9.36
CA TYR A 59 -11.91 12.86 -8.04
C TYR A 59 -10.81 11.83 -7.84
N VAL A 60 -9.74 12.22 -7.15
CA VAL A 60 -8.71 11.29 -6.69
C VAL A 60 -9.19 10.67 -5.38
N GLU A 61 -9.16 9.34 -5.28
CA GLU A 61 -9.44 8.64 -4.02
C GLU A 61 -8.49 9.15 -2.92
N GLN A 62 -9.01 9.45 -1.73
CA GLN A 62 -8.14 9.88 -0.63
C GLN A 62 -7.26 8.70 -0.21
N GLY A 63 -5.94 8.87 -0.34
CA GLY A 63 -4.99 7.89 0.14
C GLY A 63 -4.76 7.97 1.64
N TYR A 64 -4.19 6.89 2.17
CA TYR A 64 -3.89 6.74 3.59
C TYR A 64 -2.40 6.57 3.82
N GLN A 65 -1.96 6.85 5.03
CA GLN A 65 -0.65 6.43 5.50
C GLN A 65 -0.72 4.96 5.96
N ILE A 66 0.35 4.21 5.73
CA ILE A 66 0.44 2.80 6.13
C ILE A 66 1.32 2.68 7.36
N GLU A 67 0.84 1.95 8.36
CA GLU A 67 1.59 1.59 9.55
C GLU A 67 2.19 0.20 9.42
N GLY A 68 3.42 0.04 9.90
CA GLY A 68 4.17 -1.18 9.74
C GLY A 68 5.44 -1.22 10.57
N GLU A 69 6.29 -2.18 10.25
CA GLU A 69 7.53 -2.46 10.97
C GLU A 69 8.71 -2.35 10.00
N VAL A 70 9.80 -1.75 10.46
CA VAL A 70 11.05 -1.66 9.68
C VAL A 70 12.05 -2.67 10.19
N TYR A 71 12.65 -3.40 9.27
CA TYR A 71 13.72 -4.35 9.52
C TYR A 71 14.94 -4.00 8.67
N SER A 72 16.12 -4.14 9.25
CA SER A 72 17.38 -4.18 8.50
C SER A 72 17.60 -5.61 8.06
N VAL A 73 17.83 -5.85 6.78
CA VAL A 73 17.99 -7.19 6.19
C VAL A 73 19.31 -7.28 5.41
N SER A 74 19.86 -8.50 5.37
CA SER A 74 20.94 -8.83 4.44
C SER A 74 20.39 -8.91 3.00
N ASP A 75 21.30 -8.91 2.03
CA ASP A 75 20.91 -9.05 0.62
C ASP A 75 20.31 -10.45 0.36
N GLU A 76 20.78 -11.47 1.08
CA GLU A 76 20.23 -12.84 1.05
C GLU A 76 18.80 -12.92 1.60
N ASP A 77 18.54 -12.32 2.77
CA ASP A 77 17.19 -12.27 3.36
C ASP A 77 16.24 -11.49 2.45
N LEU A 78 16.75 -10.44 1.79
CA LEU A 78 15.99 -9.63 0.85
C LEU A 78 15.61 -10.41 -0.42
N GLU A 79 16.50 -11.24 -0.96
CA GLU A 79 16.19 -12.15 -2.09
C GLU A 79 15.15 -13.21 -1.68
N GLN A 80 15.22 -13.73 -0.46
CA GLN A 80 14.22 -14.68 0.05
C GLN A 80 12.85 -14.02 0.20
N LEU A 81 12.80 -12.78 0.69
CA LEU A 81 11.55 -12.01 0.77
C LEU A 81 10.94 -11.79 -0.62
N ASP A 82 11.75 -11.41 -1.61
CA ASP A 82 11.29 -11.24 -2.99
C ASP A 82 10.68 -12.53 -3.56
N ALA A 83 11.29 -13.68 -3.27
CA ALA A 83 10.78 -14.98 -3.70
C ALA A 83 9.43 -15.34 -3.03
N ILE A 84 9.27 -15.03 -1.74
CA ILE A 84 8.03 -15.30 -0.98
C ILE A 84 6.89 -14.39 -1.45
N GLU A 85 7.20 -13.11 -1.72
CA GLU A 85 6.23 -12.12 -2.21
C GLU A 85 6.01 -12.23 -3.72
N GLY A 86 6.75 -13.08 -4.43
CA GLY A 86 6.56 -13.34 -5.85
C GLY A 86 6.97 -12.17 -6.74
N VAL A 87 7.98 -11.40 -6.35
CA VAL A 87 8.55 -10.31 -7.15
C VAL A 87 9.24 -10.86 -8.41
N PRO A 88 9.09 -10.21 -9.59
CA PRO A 88 8.27 -9.04 -9.91
C PRO A 88 6.88 -9.38 -10.48
N ASN A 89 6.39 -10.60 -10.25
CA ASN A 89 5.16 -11.09 -10.91
C ASN A 89 3.89 -10.76 -10.12
N PHE A 90 3.96 -10.73 -8.79
CA PHE A 90 2.80 -10.53 -7.92
C PHE A 90 2.87 -9.20 -7.15
N TYR A 91 3.97 -8.96 -6.43
CA TYR A 91 4.29 -7.65 -5.87
C TYR A 91 5.46 -7.00 -6.63
N ASP A 92 5.48 -5.67 -6.62
CA ASP A 92 6.64 -4.85 -6.95
C ASP A 92 7.35 -4.42 -5.68
N ARG A 93 8.69 -4.41 -5.69
CA ARG A 93 9.48 -3.82 -4.61
C ARG A 93 9.83 -2.38 -4.96
N ALA A 94 9.30 -1.43 -4.19
CA ALA A 94 9.54 0.00 -4.39
C ALA A 94 10.18 0.66 -3.16
N ARG A 95 10.91 1.75 -3.37
CA ARG A 95 11.37 2.61 -2.26
C ARG A 95 10.28 3.58 -1.85
N VAL A 96 10.00 3.64 -0.55
CA VAL A 96 9.02 4.55 0.06
C VAL A 96 9.63 5.29 1.23
N SER A 97 9.18 6.53 1.46
CA SER A 97 9.62 7.33 2.59
C SER A 97 8.74 7.11 3.82
N THR A 98 9.36 6.74 4.94
CA THR A 98 8.69 6.53 6.23
C THR A 98 9.20 7.48 7.30
N THR A 99 8.58 7.46 8.47
CA THR A 99 9.07 8.16 9.68
C THR A 99 10.45 7.68 10.15
N ARG A 100 10.99 6.58 9.59
CA ARG A 100 12.33 6.05 9.88
C ARG A 100 13.34 6.19 8.74
N GLY A 101 12.96 6.82 7.64
CA GLY A 101 13.81 6.98 6.46
C GLY A 101 13.23 6.30 5.22
N ASP A 102 14.01 6.26 4.16
CA ASP A 102 13.64 5.63 2.90
C ASP A 102 13.97 4.14 2.97
N VAL A 103 12.97 3.32 2.67
CA VAL A 103 12.99 1.86 2.87
C VAL A 103 12.29 1.17 1.71
N PHE A 104 12.55 -0.11 1.50
CA PHE A 104 11.81 -0.92 0.54
C PHE A 104 10.44 -1.33 1.10
N MET A 105 9.44 -1.38 0.24
CA MET A 105 8.09 -1.86 0.55
C MET A 105 7.56 -2.64 -0.66
N TYR A 106 6.88 -3.75 -0.39
CA TYR A 106 6.20 -4.53 -1.42
C TYR A 106 4.86 -3.87 -1.75
N LEU A 107 4.55 -3.64 -3.02
CA LEU A 107 3.34 -2.96 -3.46
C LEU A 107 2.67 -3.77 -4.55
N LEU A 108 1.35 -3.82 -4.54
CA LEU A 108 0.60 -4.39 -5.64
C LEU A 108 0.77 -3.50 -6.88
N PRO A 109 0.91 -4.10 -8.08
CA PRO A 109 1.00 -3.35 -9.31
C PRO A 109 -0.31 -2.59 -9.55
N ASN A 110 -0.19 -1.31 -9.94
CA ASN A 110 -1.34 -0.46 -10.25
C ASN A 110 -1.85 -0.71 -11.69
N GLY A 111 -2.07 -1.97 -12.05
CA GLY A 111 -2.54 -2.38 -13.38
C GLY A 111 -4.07 -2.38 -13.54
N GLY A 112 -4.81 -2.00 -12.50
CA GLY A 112 -6.27 -2.04 -12.44
C GLY A 112 -6.88 -3.38 -12.01
N GLU A 113 -6.06 -4.42 -11.80
CA GLU A 113 -6.52 -5.76 -11.41
C GLU A 113 -7.24 -5.76 -10.05
N TYR A 114 -6.81 -4.90 -9.13
CA TYR A 114 -7.27 -4.88 -7.74
C TYR A 114 -8.13 -3.65 -7.39
N ASP A 115 -8.54 -2.84 -8.37
CA ASP A 115 -9.31 -1.61 -8.13
C ASP A 115 -10.64 -1.86 -7.43
N THR A 116 -11.24 -3.02 -7.70
CA THR A 116 -12.51 -3.46 -7.13
C THR A 116 -12.35 -4.36 -5.90
N ALA A 117 -11.10 -4.64 -5.49
CA ALA A 117 -10.84 -5.49 -4.33
C ALA A 117 -11.42 -4.84 -3.07
N PRO A 118 -12.02 -5.64 -2.16
CA PRO A 118 -12.56 -5.11 -0.92
C PRO A 118 -11.42 -4.45 -0.13
N THR A 119 -11.70 -3.29 0.45
CA THR A 119 -10.84 -2.72 1.47
C THR A 119 -11.27 -3.31 2.82
N HIS A 120 -10.33 -3.57 3.74
CA HIS A 120 -10.71 -3.94 5.10
C HIS A 120 -11.58 -2.81 5.69
N GLN A 121 -12.86 -3.09 5.87
CA GLN A 121 -13.92 -2.14 6.24
C GLN A 121 -13.74 -1.52 7.64
N ASP A 122 -14.32 -0.32 7.83
CA ASP A 122 -14.38 0.53 9.02
C ASP A 122 -13.10 0.61 9.87
N ARG A 123 -12.22 1.58 9.55
CA ARG A 123 -11.02 1.83 10.36
C ARG A 123 -11.17 3.08 11.22
N ARG A 124 -10.86 2.93 12.52
CA ARG A 124 -10.73 4.07 13.44
C ARG A 124 -9.34 4.67 13.25
N GLU A 125 -9.29 5.92 12.81
CA GLU A 125 -8.05 6.66 12.65
C GLU A 125 -7.88 7.70 13.73
N VAL A 126 -6.64 7.87 14.16
CA VAL A 126 -6.21 8.85 15.15
C VAL A 126 -5.61 10.02 14.37
N VAL A 127 -6.41 11.06 14.14
CA VAL A 127 -6.08 12.22 13.29
C VAL A 127 -5.76 13.43 14.16
N PHE A 128 -4.72 14.19 13.80
CA PHE A 128 -4.42 15.46 14.45
C PHE A 128 -5.28 16.57 13.82
N ALA A 129 -6.24 17.09 14.57
CA ALA A 129 -7.13 18.14 14.13
C ALA A 129 -6.48 19.52 14.35
N ASP A 130 -6.07 20.17 13.26
CA ASP A 130 -5.41 21.49 13.29
C ASP A 130 -6.30 22.59 13.93
N GLN A 131 -7.62 22.40 13.84
CA GLN A 131 -8.61 23.31 14.43
C GLN A 131 -8.69 23.22 15.96
N THR A 132 -8.40 22.04 16.54
CA THR A 132 -8.54 21.78 17.98
C THR A 132 -7.20 21.58 18.67
N GLY A 133 -6.11 21.43 17.90
CA GLY A 133 -4.77 21.13 18.40
C GLY A 133 -4.68 19.79 19.12
N ARG A 134 -5.64 18.89 18.87
CA ARG A 134 -5.78 17.62 19.57
C ARG A 134 -5.83 16.46 18.59
N THR A 135 -5.46 15.31 19.11
CA THR A 135 -5.61 14.05 18.41
C THR A 135 -7.00 13.50 18.67
N GLU A 136 -7.75 13.22 17.61
CA GLU A 136 -9.13 12.76 17.65
C GLU A 136 -9.27 11.40 16.97
N GLU A 137 -10.07 10.52 17.55
CA GLU A 137 -10.39 9.21 16.97
C GLU A 137 -11.61 9.37 16.05
N ILE A 138 -11.43 9.23 14.75
CA ILE A 138 -12.50 9.31 13.74
C ILE A 138 -12.78 7.93 13.16
N GLY A 139 -14.06 7.60 12.99
CA GLY A 139 -14.48 6.40 12.27
C GLY A 139 -14.49 6.68 10.76
N ILE A 140 -13.62 6.02 10.02
CA ILE A 140 -13.62 6.07 8.55
C ILE A 140 -14.44 4.88 8.07
N PRO A 141 -15.66 5.09 7.52
CA PRO A 141 -16.48 3.99 7.05
C PRO A 141 -15.82 3.30 5.86
N ALA A 142 -16.14 2.02 5.69
CA ALA A 142 -15.92 1.30 4.44
C ALA A 142 -16.38 2.16 3.27
N SER A 143 -15.53 2.33 2.26
CA SER A 143 -15.99 2.93 1.00
C SER A 143 -17.15 2.08 0.48
N PRO A 144 -18.34 2.65 0.21
CA PRO A 144 -19.47 1.86 -0.25
C PRO A 144 -19.09 1.16 -1.56
N PHE A 145 -19.47 -0.11 -1.68
CA PHE A 145 -19.31 -0.86 -2.93
C PHE A 145 -20.17 -0.18 -4.02
N ILE A 146 -19.58 0.73 -4.78
CA ILE A 146 -20.20 1.28 -5.98
C ILE A 146 -19.95 0.26 -7.08
N GLY A 147 -20.95 -0.57 -7.37
CA GLY A 147 -20.91 -1.44 -8.54
C GLY A 147 -20.75 -0.61 -9.79
N LEU A 148 -19.55 -0.61 -10.37
CA LEU A 148 -19.29 0.04 -11.65
C LEU A 148 -19.64 -0.92 -12.77
N THR A 149 -20.77 -0.67 -13.44
CA THR A 149 -21.06 -1.27 -14.73
C THR A 149 -19.99 -0.81 -15.72
N LYS A 150 -19.27 -1.76 -16.31
CA LYS A 150 -18.31 -1.50 -17.38
C LYS A 150 -19.04 -0.84 -18.54
N VAL A 151 -18.87 0.48 -18.72
CA VAL A 151 -19.27 1.12 -19.97
C VAL A 151 -18.23 0.71 -21.01
N SER A 152 -18.61 -0.23 -21.88
CA SER A 152 -17.83 -0.57 -23.07
C SER A 152 -17.77 0.65 -23.99
N GLY A 153 -16.71 1.45 -23.87
CA GLY A 153 -16.34 2.47 -24.84
C GLY A 153 -15.48 1.82 -25.92
N ASP A 154 -16.09 1.52 -27.06
CA ASP A 154 -15.43 1.11 -28.29
C ASP A 154 -14.31 2.11 -28.66
N ARG A 155 -13.09 1.59 -28.85
CA ARG A 155 -11.99 2.32 -29.49
C ARG A 155 -12.22 2.28 -31.00
N SER A 156 -13.04 3.18 -31.51
CA SER A 156 -13.13 3.39 -32.95
C SER A 156 -13.24 4.89 -33.30
N GLY A 157 -12.15 5.40 -33.89
CA GLY A 157 -12.18 6.46 -34.90
C GLY A 157 -12.49 7.90 -34.46
N GLY A 158 -11.50 8.79 -34.62
CA GLY A 158 -11.77 10.24 -34.65
C GLY A 158 -10.52 11.11 -34.63
N ILE A 159 -9.95 11.36 -35.81
CA ILE A 159 -9.05 12.50 -36.05
C ILE A 159 -9.83 13.79 -35.74
N LEU A 160 -9.28 14.72 -34.94
CA LEU A 160 -9.53 16.17 -35.10
C LEU A 160 -8.51 17.05 -34.37
N THR A 161 -8.26 18.16 -35.03
CA THR A 161 -7.12 19.08 -35.00
C THR A 161 -7.21 20.23 -33.96
N TRP A 162 -6.01 20.79 -33.64
CA TRP A 162 -5.62 22.17 -33.22
C TRP A 162 -6.23 22.87 -31.99
N LEU A 163 -5.37 23.36 -31.07
CA LEU A 163 -5.02 24.79 -30.89
C LEU A 163 -4.03 25.02 -29.72
N LYS A 164 -2.78 25.39 -30.04
CA LYS A 164 -2.18 26.68 -29.66
C LYS A 164 -0.97 26.99 -30.55
#